data_AF-A0A6N3H0X8-F1
#
_entry.id   AF-A0A6N3H0X8-F1
#
_cell.length_a   1.000
_cell.length_b   1.000
_cell.length_c   1.000
_cell.angle_alpha   90.00
_cell.angle_beta   90.00
_cell.angle_gamma   90.00
#
_symmetry.space_group_name_H-M   'P 1'
#
loop_
_entity.id
_entity.type
_entity.pdbx_description
1 polymer ?
#
loop_
_entity_poly.entity_id
_entity_poly.type
_entity_poly.pdbx_seq_one_letter_code
_entity_poly.pdbx_strand_id
1 'polypeptide(L)' 'MERLKKHILKLKNDLLKAKIRQSVEKISELLIDGFIEFTSSGYIYNYSIGQMTDEGTNLHEIEWEIPELKWRK' A
#
# COMPACT_ATOMS: atom_id res chain seq x y z
N MET A 1 12.21 -17.30 8.04
CA MET A 1 11.15 -17.16 7.00
C MET A 1 9.80 -16.74 7.55
N GLU A 2 9.27 -17.37 8.61
CA GLU A 2 7.93 -17.03 9.13
C GLU A 2 7.77 -15.58 9.60
N ARG A 3 8.75 -15.06 10.36
CA ARG A 3 8.75 -13.64 10.78
C ARG A 3 8.71 -12.67 9.60
N LEU A 4 9.44 -12.98 8.54
CA LEU A 4 9.49 -12.15 7.33
C LEU A 4 8.13 -12.17 6.60
N LYS A 5 7.49 -13.34 6.48
CA LYS A 5 6.14 -13.45 5.90
C LYS A 5 5.12 -12.63 6.67
N LYS A 6 5.13 -12.73 8.00
CA LYS A 6 4.25 -11.93 8.88
C LYS A 6 4.49 -10.44 8.71
N HIS A 7 5.75 -10.03 8.61
CA HIS A 7 6.10 -8.63 8.39
C HIS A 7 5.60 -8.11 7.04
N ILE A 8 5.83 -8.85 5.95
CA ILE A 8 5.32 -8.50 4.62
C ILE A 8 3.79 -8.45 4.60
N LEU A 9 3.12 -9.42 5.23
CA LEU A 9 1.67 -9.45 5.33
C LEU A 9 1.13 -8.23 6.08
N LYS A 10 1.80 -7.80 7.15
CA LYS A 10 1.46 -6.57 7.87
C LYS A 10 1.60 -5.35 6.96
N LEU A 11 2.73 -5.19 6.27
CA LEU A 11 2.96 -4.05 5.36
C LEU A 11 1.89 -3.97 4.26
N LYS A 12 1.53 -5.12 3.67
CA LYS A 12 0.45 -5.19 2.68
C LYS A 12 -0.90 -4.77 3.24
N ASN A 13 -1.25 -5.22 4.45
CA ASN A 13 -2.48 -4.82 5.11
C ASN A 13 -2.48 -3.34 5.54
N ASP A 14 -1.32 -2.78 5.88
CA ASP A 14 -1.20 -1.36 6.18
C ASP A 14 -1.45 -0.51 4.92
N LEU A 15 -0.96 -0.92 3.74
CA LEU A 15 -1.27 -0.26 2.46
C LEU A 15 -2.77 -0.26 2.10
N LEU A 16 -3.57 -1.19 2.63
CA LEU A 16 -5.03 -1.23 2.39
C LEU A 16 -5.81 -0.17 3.17
N LYS A 17 -5.22 0.39 4.23
CA LYS A 17 -5.89 1.37 5.09
C LYS A 17 -5.81 2.76 4.48
N ALA A 18 -6.98 3.39 4.27
CA ALA A 18 -7.05 4.75 3.70
C ALA A 18 -6.21 5.77 4.50
N LYS A 19 -6.26 5.71 5.83
CA LYS A 19 -5.46 6.56 6.74
C LYS A 19 -3.95 6.45 6.58
N ILE A 20 -3.45 5.37 5.97
CA ILE A 20 -2.04 5.19 5.65
C ILE A 20 -1.76 5.84 4.30
N ARG A 21 -2.57 5.54 3.28
CA ARG A 21 -2.45 6.09 1.91
C ARG A 21 -2.62 7.60 1.81
N GLN A 22 -3.37 8.18 2.75
CA GLN A 22 -3.65 9.61 2.87
C GLN A 22 -2.68 10.33 3.84
N SER A 23 -1.72 9.63 4.45
CA SER A 23 -0.68 10.24 5.29
C SER A 23 0.64 10.17 4.56
N VAL A 24 1.20 11.34 4.24
CA VAL A 24 2.51 11.48 3.60
C VAL A 24 3.59 10.78 4.44
N GLU A 25 3.55 10.96 5.75
CA GLU A 25 4.54 10.36 6.65
C GLU A 25 4.46 8.83 6.58
N LYS A 26 3.27 8.25 6.78
CA LYS A 26 3.11 6.79 6.86
C LYS A 26 3.32 6.10 5.52
N ILE A 27 2.90 6.71 4.41
CA ILE A 27 3.13 6.10 3.09
C ILE A 27 4.61 6.13 2.72
N SER A 28 5.36 7.15 3.14
CA SER A 28 6.81 7.23 2.94
C SER A 28 7.63 6.20 3.72
N GLU A 29 7.07 5.66 4.81
CA GLU A 29 7.67 4.53 5.53
C GLU A 29 7.46 3.20 4.80
N LEU A 30 6.47 3.12 3.90
CA LEU A 30 6.07 1.89 3.21
C LEU A 30 6.61 1.82 1.78
N LEU A 31 6.63 2.95 1.07
CA LEU A 31 7.02 3.03 -0.33
C LEU A 31 8.33 3.79 -0.48
N ILE A 32 9.26 3.19 -1.22
CA ILE A 32 10.50 3.84 -1.63
C ILE A 32 10.23 4.87 -2.73
N ASP A 33 11.02 5.94 -2.77
CA ASP A 33 10.96 6.92 -3.84
C ASP A 33 11.13 6.25 -5.23
N GLY A 34 10.29 6.64 -6.17
CA GLY A 34 10.22 6.02 -7.50
C GLY A 34 9.49 4.67 -7.56
N PHE A 35 8.72 4.30 -6.53
CA PHE A 35 7.84 3.12 -6.60
C PHE A 35 6.82 3.25 -7.74
N ILE A 36 6.60 2.14 -8.46
CA ILE A 36 5.71 2.09 -9.63
C ILE A 36 4.60 1.06 -9.37
N GLU A 37 3.34 1.48 -9.51
CA GLU A 37 2.18 0.60 -9.48
C GLU A 37 1.49 0.56 -10.84
N PHE A 38 1.24 -0.66 -11.31
CA PHE A 38 0.40 -0.93 -12.48
C PHE A 38 -1.00 -1.26 -11.98
N THR A 39 -1.94 -0.33 -12.15
CA THR A 39 -3.30 -0.50 -11.64
C THR A 39 -4.16 -1.35 -12.58
N SER A 40 -5.29 -1.84 -12.09
CA SER A 40 -6.26 -2.59 -12.89
C SER A 40 -6.93 -1.77 -14.00
N SER A 41 -6.87 -0.43 -13.93
CA SER A 41 -7.36 0.45 -15.01
C SER A 41 -6.35 0.64 -16.13
N GLY A 42 -5.13 0.09 -16.01
CA GLY A 42 -4.02 0.33 -16.95
C GLY A 42 -3.28 1.64 -16.72
N TYR A 43 -3.65 2.40 -15.68
CA TYR A 43 -2.90 3.57 -15.26
C TYR A 43 -1.61 3.15 -14.55
N ILE A 44 -0.50 3.83 -14.87
CA ILE A 44 0.78 3.63 -14.21
C ILE A 44 0.95 4.74 -13.18
N TYR A 45 0.88 4.38 -11.91
CA TYR A 45 1.14 5.29 -10.82
C TYR A 45 2.64 5.29 -10.50
N ASN A 46 3.23 6.49 -10.47
CA ASN A 46 4.63 6.70 -10.10
C ASN A 46 4.65 7.50 -8.80
N TYR A 47 5.10 6.86 -7.73
CA TYR A 47 5.20 7.48 -6.42
C TYR A 47 6.47 8.32 -6.31
N SER A 48 6.32 9.53 -5.78
CA SER A 48 7.43 10.35 -5.30
C SER A 48 7.29 10.63 -3.82
N ILE A 49 8.39 10.57 -3.09
CA ILE A 49 8.37 10.85 -1.65
C ILE A 49 7.79 12.25 -1.38
N GLY A 50 6.93 12.34 -0.36
CA GLY A 50 6.20 13.58 -0.07
C GLY A 50 4.81 13.66 -0.72
N GLN A 51 4.42 12.68 -1.54
CA GLN A 51 3.08 12.61 -2.12
C GLN A 51 2.16 11.69 -1.32
N MET A 52 0.86 12.02 -1.32
CA MET A 52 -0.18 11.08 -0.91
C MET A 52 -0.56 10.20 -2.11
N THR A 53 -0.92 8.95 -1.84
CA THR A 53 -1.39 8.00 -2.87
C THR A 53 -2.90 8.10 -3.12
N ASP A 54 -3.62 8.85 -2.30
CA ASP A 54 -5.06 9.06 -2.35
C ASP A 54 -5.36 10.52 -2.00
N GLU A 55 -5.93 11.28 -2.93
CA GLU A 55 -6.26 12.71 -2.77
C GLU A 55 -7.52 12.93 -1.91
N GLY A 56 -8.04 11.89 -1.24
CA GLY A 56 -9.13 12.01 -0.27
C GLY A 56 -10.53 11.93 -0.90
N THR A 57 -10.64 11.52 -2.16
CA THR A 57 -11.95 11.27 -2.80
C THR A 57 -12.60 9.98 -2.32
N ASN A 58 -11.83 9.03 -1.77
CA ASN A 58 -12.34 7.84 -1.09
C ASN A 58 -12.57 8.11 0.40
N LEU A 59 -13.69 8.76 0.72
CA LEU A 59 -14.12 9.05 2.09
C LEU A 59 -14.63 7.82 2.85
N HIS A 60 -14.86 6.70 2.15
CA HIS A 60 -15.33 5.46 2.75
C HIS A 60 -14.13 4.56 3.07
N GLU A 61 -13.88 4.36 4.37
CA GLU A 61 -12.93 3.35 4.84
C GLU A 61 -13.51 1.97 4.50
N ILE A 62 -13.00 1.35 3.44
CA ILE A 62 -13.34 -0.03 3.13
C ILE A 62 -12.38 -0.92 3.90
N GLU A 63 -12.92 -1.74 4.81
CA GLU A 63 -12.16 -2.68 5.63
C GLU A 63 -11.74 -3.91 4.80
N TRP A 64 -10.70 -3.74 3.99
CA TRP A 64 -10.05 -4.85 3.30
C TRP A 64 -8.92 -5.44 4.13
N GLU A 65 -8.84 -6.77 4.14
CA GLU A 65 -7.74 -7.51 4.74
C GLU A 65 -7.25 -8.60 3.76
N ILE A 66 -5.94 -8.77 3.68
CA ILE A 66 -5.31 -9.95 3.08
C ILE A 66 -5.11 -10.96 4.21
N PRO A 67 -5.84 -12.09 4.22
CA PRO A 67 -5.79 -13.04 5.32
C PRO A 67 -4.47 -13.83 5.35
N GLU A 68 -3.83 -14.04 4.21
CA GLU A 68 -2.61 -14.85 4.12
C GLU A 68 -1.71 -14.47 2.94
N LEU A 69 -0.39 -14.68 3.11
CA LEU A 69 0.60 -14.48 2.07
C LEU A 69 0.97 -15.81 1.41
N LYS A 70 0.48 -16.03 0.18
CA LYS A 70 0.84 -17.18 -0.66
C LYS A 70 1.95 -16.83 -1.65
N TRP A 71 2.96 -17.68 -1.73
CA TRP A 71 3.99 -17.62 -2.77
C TRP A 71 3.65 -18.66 -3.82
N ARG A 72 3.63 -18.28 -5.10
CA ARG A 72 3.61 -19.25 -6.19
C ARG A 72 5.06 -19.68 -6.46
N LYS A 73 5.27 -20.99 -6.58
CA LYS A 73 6.55 -21.58 -6.98
C LYS A 73 6.76 -21.40 -8.47
#